data_AF-A0AB39PCN2-F1
#
_entry.id   AF-A0AB39PCN2-F1
#
_cell.length_a   1.000
_cell.length_b   1.000
_cell.length_c   1.000
_cell.angle_alpha   90.00
_cell.angle_beta   90.00
_cell.angle_gamma   90.00
#
_symmetry.space_group_name_H-M   'P 1'
#
loop_
_entity.id
_entity.type
_entity.pdbx_description
1 polymer ?
#
loop_
_entity_poly.entity_id
_entity_poly.type
_entity_poly.pdbx_seq_one_letter_code
_entity_poly.pdbx_strand_id
1 'polypeptide(L)'
;MSGRDLFCQPRRIGRGAALTLVFASVLVAGAATGSFPDPGRKSSPAAARSAAPATPHEDVTEAAERAMADGKSPMEAAERAVSRSGDRWGAVYSQGEYEEFEEALDGEYTGVGLWARRERDGRIEVTRVQSGSPAATAGIRKGDRLHTVDGAEVDGRPVTDVVALLRGDADDAAAGTTVRLGLERGTRAWNLTLRRARLSTDSVTVQKAAGGVTVIRIAAFTKGSGDVVRTAVRQAPAGTGVVLDLRGNSGGLVTEAVTTASAFLDGGLVATYDVNGRQRALHADSGGDTTRPLVALVDGGTMSAAELLTGALQDRGRAVVVGSRTFGKGSVQMPSRLPDGSVAELTVGHYRTPSGRGVDGRGITPDLDADDGALQRAETVLSGLGDPS
;
A
#
# COMPACT_ATOMS: atom_id res chain seq x y z
N MET A 1 -56.72 -11.67 -13.61
CA MET A 1 -56.16 -10.30 -13.51
C MET A 1 -55.62 -10.11 -12.10
N SER A 2 -54.55 -9.31 -11.98
CA SER A 2 -53.79 -8.95 -10.78
C SER A 2 -52.66 -9.91 -10.37
N GLY A 3 -51.52 -9.77 -11.06
CA GLY A 3 -50.21 -10.11 -10.52
C GLY A 3 -49.83 -9.10 -9.43
N ARG A 4 -49.13 -9.57 -8.39
CA ARG A 4 -48.57 -8.73 -7.32
C ARG A 4 -47.07 -8.60 -7.56
N ASP A 5 -46.61 -7.37 -7.73
CA ASP A 5 -45.21 -6.98 -7.74
C ASP A 5 -44.53 -7.32 -6.41
N LEU A 6 -43.42 -8.06 -6.47
CA LEU A 6 -42.49 -8.30 -5.37
C LEU A 6 -41.15 -7.66 -5.72
N PHE A 7 -41.12 -6.33 -5.88
CA PHE A 7 -39.88 -5.57 -5.79
C PHE A 7 -39.60 -5.26 -4.32
N CYS A 8 -38.95 -6.19 -3.63
CA CYS A 8 -38.31 -5.92 -2.36
C CYS A 8 -37.08 -5.03 -2.64
N GLN A 9 -37.13 -3.77 -2.20
CA GLN A 9 -35.95 -2.91 -2.15
C GLN A 9 -34.85 -3.59 -1.32
N PRO A 10 -33.60 -3.68 -1.78
CA PRO A 10 -32.51 -4.13 -0.94
C PRO A 10 -32.23 -3.05 0.11
N ARG A 11 -32.44 -3.41 1.37
CA ARG A 11 -32.04 -2.64 2.55
C ARG A 11 -30.58 -2.26 2.42
N ARG A 12 -30.29 -0.96 2.59
CA ARG A 12 -28.93 -0.42 2.72
C ARG A 12 -28.22 -1.13 3.88
N ILE A 13 -27.31 -2.04 3.56
CA ILE A 13 -26.30 -2.52 4.51
C ILE A 13 -25.26 -1.40 4.57
N GLY A 14 -25.03 -0.85 5.77
CA GLY A 14 -24.01 0.15 6.00
C GLY A 14 -22.66 -0.35 5.51
N ARG A 15 -22.03 0.40 4.61
CA ARG A 15 -20.75 0.07 3.95
C ARG A 15 -19.53 0.25 4.86
N GLY A 16 -19.69 0.23 6.18
CA GLY A 16 -18.62 0.52 7.15
C GLY A 16 -17.74 -0.66 7.57
N ALA A 17 -17.95 -1.89 7.06
CA ALA A 17 -17.28 -3.08 7.60
C ALA A 17 -16.65 -4.04 6.56
N ALA A 18 -16.55 -3.67 5.28
CA ALA A 18 -16.16 -4.63 4.23
C ALA A 18 -14.96 -4.24 3.35
N LEU A 19 -14.11 -3.30 3.78
CA LEU A 19 -12.85 -3.01 3.08
C LEU A 19 -11.67 -2.87 4.06
N THR A 20 -11.25 -4.00 4.62
CA THR A 20 -9.87 -4.16 5.12
C THR A 20 -9.10 -5.17 4.28
N LEU A 21 -9.36 -5.14 2.97
CA LEU A 21 -8.37 -5.41 1.94
C LEU A 21 -8.22 -4.09 1.19
N VAL A 22 -7.65 -3.10 1.87
CA VAL A 22 -7.25 -1.86 1.19
C VAL A 22 -6.15 -2.30 0.21
N PHE A 23 -6.47 -2.41 -1.07
CA PHE A 23 -5.46 -2.35 -2.12
C PHE A 23 -4.92 -0.92 -2.12
N ALA A 24 -4.15 -0.57 -1.08
CA ALA A 24 -3.41 0.67 -0.90
C ALA A 24 -2.23 0.69 -1.89
N SER A 25 -2.54 0.51 -3.17
CA SER A 25 -1.59 0.27 -4.24
C SER A 25 -1.51 1.50 -5.13
N VAL A 26 -1.56 2.69 -4.56
CA VAL A 26 -1.47 3.93 -5.33
C VAL A 26 -0.02 4.13 -5.71
N LEU A 27 0.24 4.19 -7.01
CA LEU A 27 1.52 4.62 -7.52
C LEU A 27 1.56 6.14 -7.41
N VAL A 28 1.83 6.64 -6.20
CA VAL A 28 1.92 8.09 -5.93
C VAL A 28 3.23 8.60 -6.53
N ALA A 29 3.16 9.08 -7.77
CA ALA A 29 4.26 9.78 -8.41
C ALA A 29 4.34 11.22 -7.86
N GLY A 30 4.93 11.40 -6.67
CA GLY A 30 5.40 12.69 -6.13
C GLY A 30 4.38 13.81 -5.90
N ALA A 31 3.08 13.60 -6.18
CA ALA A 31 2.06 14.64 -6.01
C ALA A 31 1.63 14.82 -4.55
N ALA A 32 1.69 13.77 -3.72
CA ALA A 32 1.31 13.86 -2.30
C ALA A 32 2.48 14.26 -1.37
N THR A 33 3.74 14.31 -1.86
CA THR A 33 4.93 14.61 -1.04
C THR A 33 5.42 16.07 -1.15
N GLY A 34 4.64 16.95 -1.79
CA GLY A 34 4.99 18.38 -1.91
C GLY A 34 6.19 18.67 -2.83
N SER A 35 6.45 17.83 -3.84
CA SER A 35 7.63 17.96 -4.72
C SER A 35 7.35 18.61 -6.08
N PHE A 36 6.22 19.33 -6.26
CA PHE A 36 5.94 20.15 -7.45
C PHE A 36 5.45 21.56 -7.09
N PRO A 37 5.79 22.59 -7.90
CA PRO A 37 5.37 23.96 -7.66
C PRO A 37 3.87 24.18 -7.95
N ASP A 38 3.24 24.99 -7.10
CA ASP A 38 1.85 25.47 -7.12
C ASP A 38 1.43 26.02 -8.50
N PRO A 39 0.28 25.60 -9.08
CA PRO A 39 -0.22 26.13 -10.35
C PRO A 39 -0.77 27.57 -10.26
N GLY A 40 -0.73 28.22 -9.08
CA GLY A 40 -1.37 29.51 -8.80
C GLY A 40 -0.80 30.79 -9.45
N ARG A 41 -0.11 30.78 -10.61
CA ARG A 41 0.32 32.04 -11.27
C ARG A 41 -0.51 32.40 -12.50
N LYS A 42 -1.44 33.35 -12.27
CA LYS A 42 -2.29 34.00 -13.26
C LYS A 42 -1.50 34.54 -14.46
N SER A 43 -1.92 34.16 -15.66
CA SER A 43 -1.77 34.97 -16.87
C SER A 43 -3.12 35.03 -17.60
N SER A 44 -3.42 36.16 -18.21
CA SER A 44 -4.68 36.50 -18.88
C SER A 44 -4.33 37.13 -20.24
N PRO A 45 -5.26 37.25 -21.22
CA PRO A 45 -5.85 36.14 -21.96
C PRO A 45 -5.67 36.33 -23.49
N ALA A 46 -5.69 35.24 -24.28
CA ALA A 46 -6.04 35.30 -25.70
C ALA A 46 -6.55 33.95 -26.21
N ALA A 47 -7.57 34.02 -27.07
CA ALA A 47 -8.50 32.96 -27.43
C ALA A 47 -7.99 31.96 -28.48
N ALA A 48 -8.39 30.70 -28.33
CA ALA A 48 -9.12 29.93 -29.34
C ALA A 48 -9.57 28.59 -28.70
N ARG A 49 -10.89 28.41 -28.52
CA ARG A 49 -11.46 27.14 -28.04
C ARG A 49 -11.38 26.11 -29.17
N SER A 50 -10.38 25.24 -29.08
CA SER A 50 -10.56 23.84 -29.47
C SER A 50 -10.72 23.07 -28.18
N ALA A 51 -11.95 22.66 -27.84
CA ALA A 51 -12.16 21.77 -26.71
C ALA A 51 -11.53 20.42 -27.08
N ALA A 52 -10.30 20.19 -26.62
CA ALA A 52 -9.81 18.84 -26.47
C ALA A 52 -10.83 18.06 -25.63
N PRO A 53 -11.04 16.76 -25.88
CA PRO A 53 -11.87 15.97 -24.97
C PRO A 53 -11.32 16.16 -23.55
N ALA A 54 -12.20 16.57 -22.63
CA ALA A 54 -11.83 16.75 -21.24
C ALA A 54 -11.18 15.45 -20.75
N THR A 55 -10.08 15.60 -20.01
CA THR A 55 -9.47 14.41 -19.40
C THR A 55 -10.46 13.82 -18.37
N PRO A 56 -10.45 12.51 -18.12
CA PRO A 56 -11.35 11.89 -17.13
C PRO A 56 -11.30 12.59 -15.76
N HIS A 57 -10.18 13.23 -15.48
CA HIS A 57 -9.94 14.03 -14.29
C HIS A 57 -10.74 15.34 -14.25
N GLU A 58 -10.76 16.10 -15.34
CA GLU A 58 -11.55 17.33 -15.45
C GLU A 58 -13.03 17.02 -15.33
N ASP A 59 -13.50 15.92 -15.94
CA ASP A 59 -14.89 15.48 -15.85
C ASP A 59 -15.33 15.15 -14.41
N VAL A 60 -14.45 14.54 -13.60
CA VAL A 60 -14.74 14.18 -12.20
C VAL A 60 -14.79 15.43 -11.32
N THR A 61 -13.80 16.32 -11.43
CA THR A 61 -13.77 17.56 -10.66
C THR A 61 -14.95 18.46 -11.03
N GLU A 62 -15.24 18.63 -12.33
CA GLU A 62 -16.35 19.46 -12.78
C GLU A 62 -17.71 18.88 -12.35
N ALA A 63 -17.87 17.54 -12.37
CA ALA A 63 -19.06 16.89 -11.85
C ALA A 63 -19.27 17.15 -10.35
N ALA A 64 -18.19 17.13 -9.56
CA ALA A 64 -18.23 17.44 -8.13
C ALA A 64 -18.58 18.91 -7.86
N GLU A 65 -17.95 19.84 -8.58
CA GLU A 65 -18.23 21.28 -8.48
C GLU A 65 -19.66 21.64 -8.86
N ARG A 66 -20.17 21.09 -9.98
CA ARG A 66 -21.57 21.27 -10.40
C ARG A 66 -22.54 20.73 -9.36
N ALA A 67 -22.25 19.56 -8.78
CA ALA A 67 -23.08 19.00 -7.73
C ALA A 67 -23.10 19.89 -6.48
N MET A 68 -21.94 20.43 -6.06
CA MET A 68 -21.88 21.37 -4.95
C MET A 68 -22.73 22.62 -5.20
N ALA A 69 -22.62 23.21 -6.40
CA ALA A 69 -23.38 24.40 -6.80
C ALA A 69 -24.90 24.15 -6.78
N ASP A 70 -25.31 22.92 -7.09
CA ASP A 70 -26.70 22.46 -7.03
C ASP A 70 -27.17 22.06 -5.61
N GLY A 71 -26.32 22.17 -4.58
CA GLY A 71 -26.62 21.73 -3.22
C GLY A 71 -26.67 20.20 -3.05
N LYS A 72 -26.02 19.45 -3.94
CA LYS A 72 -25.90 17.98 -3.93
C LYS A 72 -24.52 17.55 -3.43
N SER A 73 -24.36 16.28 -3.06
CA SER A 73 -23.06 15.73 -2.63
C SER A 73 -22.03 15.73 -3.77
N PRO A 74 -20.88 16.41 -3.60
CA PRO A 74 -19.77 16.37 -4.56
C PRO A 74 -19.13 14.99 -4.65
N MET A 75 -18.87 14.34 -3.50
CA MET A 75 -18.35 12.97 -3.44
C MET A 75 -19.21 11.97 -4.23
N GLU A 76 -20.53 11.94 -4.03
CA GLU A 76 -21.41 11.03 -4.79
C GLU A 76 -21.42 11.34 -6.30
N ALA A 77 -21.25 12.62 -6.68
CA ALA A 77 -21.15 13.00 -8.08
C ALA A 77 -19.82 12.54 -8.71
N ALA A 78 -18.72 12.67 -7.98
CA ALA A 78 -17.42 12.16 -8.36
C ALA A 78 -17.44 10.63 -8.50
N GLU A 79 -17.98 9.90 -7.52
CA GLU A 79 -18.11 8.44 -7.58
C GLU A 79 -18.84 7.99 -8.86
N ARG A 80 -19.95 8.67 -9.18
CA ARG A 80 -20.71 8.41 -10.41
C ARG A 80 -19.91 8.73 -11.67
N ALA A 81 -19.09 9.78 -11.65
CA ALA A 81 -18.23 10.14 -12.77
C ALA A 81 -17.12 9.10 -12.98
N VAL A 82 -16.43 8.69 -11.91
CA VAL A 82 -15.43 7.63 -11.92
C VAL A 82 -16.01 6.31 -12.41
N SER A 83 -17.17 5.91 -11.89
CA SER A 83 -17.82 4.67 -12.32
C SER A 83 -18.16 4.66 -13.81
N ARG A 84 -18.43 5.83 -14.41
CA ARG A 84 -18.72 5.94 -15.85
C ARG A 84 -17.48 6.09 -16.73
N SER A 85 -16.32 6.46 -16.17
CA SER A 85 -15.11 6.69 -16.95
C SER A 85 -14.51 5.38 -17.50
N GLY A 86 -14.84 4.25 -16.89
CA GLY A 86 -14.24 2.96 -17.19
C GLY A 86 -12.82 2.81 -16.63
N ASP A 87 -12.35 3.76 -15.81
CA ASP A 87 -11.09 3.64 -15.10
C ASP A 87 -11.20 2.50 -14.06
N ARG A 88 -10.53 1.39 -14.36
CA ARG A 88 -10.50 0.19 -13.52
C ARG A 88 -9.95 0.48 -12.11
N TRP A 89 -9.07 1.47 -11.99
CA TRP A 89 -8.36 1.77 -10.75
C TRP A 89 -8.93 3.00 -10.04
N GLY A 90 -9.77 3.78 -10.73
CA GLY A 90 -10.34 5.01 -10.22
C GLY A 90 -11.14 4.78 -8.93
N ALA A 91 -10.89 5.63 -7.93
CA ALA A 91 -11.56 5.57 -6.64
C ALA A 91 -11.88 6.98 -6.13
N VAL A 92 -12.87 7.08 -5.24
CA VAL A 92 -13.16 8.30 -4.49
C VAL A 92 -13.19 7.93 -3.02
N TYR A 93 -12.53 8.74 -2.21
CA TYR A 93 -12.42 8.59 -0.77
C TYR A 93 -13.04 9.80 -0.11
N SER A 94 -13.74 9.61 1.00
CA SER A 94 -14.01 10.70 1.92
C SER A 94 -12.71 11.30 2.45
N GLN A 95 -12.78 12.49 3.06
CA GLN A 95 -11.62 13.12 3.67
C GLN A 95 -10.94 12.21 4.70
N GLY A 96 -11.71 11.60 5.61
CA GLY A 96 -11.17 10.71 6.64
C GLY A 96 -10.56 9.43 6.08
N GLU A 97 -11.20 8.80 5.09
CA GLU A 97 -10.64 7.61 4.43
C GLU A 97 -9.31 7.92 3.72
N TYR A 98 -9.20 9.11 3.11
CA TYR A 98 -7.96 9.52 2.46
C TYR A 98 -6.87 9.88 3.48
N GLU A 99 -7.22 10.50 4.61
CA GLU A 99 -6.29 10.76 5.72
C GLU A 99 -5.72 9.45 6.30
N GLU A 100 -6.57 8.43 6.51
CA GLU A 100 -6.10 7.09 6.94
C GLU A 100 -5.18 6.44 5.90
N PHE A 101 -5.49 6.63 4.62
CA PHE A 101 -4.64 6.17 3.53
C PHE A 101 -3.28 6.88 3.52
N GLU A 102 -3.24 8.20 3.73
CA GLU A 102 -1.99 8.96 3.87
C GLU A 102 -1.18 8.51 5.10
N GLU A 103 -1.82 8.28 6.25
CA GLU A 103 -1.16 7.73 7.45
C GLU A 103 -0.51 6.37 7.16
N ALA A 104 -1.21 5.49 6.44
CA ALA A 104 -0.68 4.18 6.05
C ALA A 104 0.57 4.29 5.16
N LEU A 105 0.61 5.28 4.25
CA LEU A 105 1.79 5.56 3.41
C LEU A 105 2.95 6.17 4.20
N ASP A 106 2.66 6.97 5.22
CA ASP A 106 3.65 7.42 6.21
C ASP A 106 4.18 6.25 7.06
N GLY A 107 3.63 5.05 6.87
CA GLY A 107 3.98 3.86 7.64
C GLY A 107 3.43 3.92 9.05
N GLU A 108 2.39 4.71 9.28
CA GLU A 108 1.71 4.86 10.54
C GLU A 108 0.30 4.27 10.46
N TYR A 109 -0.27 3.95 11.61
CA TYR A 109 -1.69 3.68 11.76
C TYR A 109 -2.12 4.08 13.15
N THR A 110 -3.37 4.50 13.29
CA THR A 110 -3.94 4.74 14.60
C THR A 110 -4.51 3.44 15.19
N GLY A 111 -4.16 3.14 16.45
CA GLY A 111 -4.67 1.97 17.16
C GLY A 111 -4.01 1.74 18.51
N VAL A 112 -4.07 0.51 19.00
CA VAL A 112 -3.55 0.13 20.33
C VAL A 112 -2.31 -0.75 20.28
N GLY A 113 -1.91 -1.24 19.09
CA GLY A 113 -0.65 -1.97 18.89
C GLY A 113 -0.72 -3.46 19.18
N LEU A 114 -1.82 -4.10 18.78
CA LEU A 114 -2.00 -5.54 18.88
C LEU A 114 -2.45 -6.13 17.54
N TRP A 115 -2.07 -7.38 17.30
CA TRP A 115 -2.59 -8.20 16.21
C TRP A 115 -3.43 -9.29 16.81
N ALA A 116 -4.57 -9.56 16.18
CA ALA A 116 -5.50 -10.57 16.60
C ALA A 116 -5.76 -11.57 15.47
N ARG A 117 -6.13 -12.79 15.84
CA ARG A 117 -6.58 -13.84 14.94
C ARG A 117 -7.83 -14.48 15.50
N ARG A 118 -8.73 -14.88 14.61
CA ARG A 118 -9.83 -15.77 14.94
C ARG A 118 -9.36 -17.21 14.92
N GLU A 119 -9.44 -17.88 16.05
CA GLU A 119 -9.18 -19.31 16.18
C GLU A 119 -10.35 -20.13 15.64
N ARG A 120 -10.12 -21.44 15.45
CA ARG A 120 -11.14 -22.34 14.84
C ARG A 120 -12.43 -22.42 15.63
N ASP A 121 -12.36 -22.25 16.94
CA ASP A 121 -13.51 -22.22 17.86
C ASP A 121 -14.21 -20.85 17.92
N GLY A 122 -13.76 -19.90 17.12
CA GLY A 122 -14.34 -18.56 17.02
C GLY A 122 -13.78 -17.55 18.01
N ARG A 123 -12.91 -17.95 18.94
CA ARG A 123 -12.27 -17.02 19.88
C ARG A 123 -11.29 -16.10 19.19
N ILE A 124 -11.15 -14.88 19.71
CA ILE A 124 -10.16 -13.93 19.23
C ILE A 124 -8.92 -13.99 20.13
N GLU A 125 -7.79 -14.43 19.57
CA GLU A 125 -6.50 -14.51 20.25
C GLU A 125 -5.57 -13.39 19.79
N VAL A 126 -4.88 -12.76 20.73
CA VAL A 126 -3.78 -11.82 20.47
C VAL A 126 -2.56 -12.60 20.00
N THR A 127 -2.14 -12.39 18.76
CA THR A 127 -1.02 -13.11 18.15
C THR A 127 0.31 -12.37 18.28
N ARG A 128 0.27 -11.04 18.38
CA ARG A 128 1.44 -10.16 18.54
C ARG A 128 1.03 -8.88 19.28
N VAL A 129 1.97 -8.32 20.03
CA VAL A 129 1.84 -7.00 20.65
C VAL A 129 3.08 -6.19 20.28
N GLN A 130 2.89 -4.96 19.81
CA GLN A 130 3.97 -4.08 19.39
C GLN A 130 4.67 -3.49 20.61
N SER A 131 6.00 -3.59 20.67
CA SER A 131 6.80 -2.94 21.72
C SER A 131 6.57 -1.42 21.71
N GLY A 132 6.47 -0.80 22.90
CA GLY A 132 6.22 0.63 23.04
C GLY A 132 4.78 1.09 22.75
N SER A 133 3.87 0.18 22.40
CA SER A 133 2.45 0.50 22.17
C SER A 133 1.63 0.67 23.46
N PRO A 134 0.42 1.26 23.38
CA PRO A 134 -0.54 1.26 24.48
C PRO A 134 -0.82 -0.14 25.02
N ALA A 135 -1.00 -1.14 24.14
CA ALA A 135 -1.25 -2.52 24.53
C ALA A 135 -0.06 -3.15 25.29
N ALA A 136 1.18 -2.91 24.83
CA ALA A 136 2.37 -3.38 25.53
C ALA A 136 2.51 -2.75 26.92
N THR A 137 2.28 -1.43 27.02
CA THR A 137 2.33 -0.68 28.27
C THR A 137 1.29 -1.19 29.28
N ALA A 138 0.12 -1.60 28.80
CA ALA A 138 -0.93 -2.20 29.61
C ALA A 138 -0.70 -3.69 29.97
N GLY A 139 0.41 -4.29 29.52
CA GLY A 139 0.79 -5.66 29.86
C GLY A 139 0.03 -6.75 29.10
N ILE A 140 -0.61 -6.40 27.97
CA ILE A 140 -1.20 -7.36 27.02
C ILE A 140 -0.07 -8.16 26.40
N ARG A 141 -0.29 -9.47 26.21
CA ARG A 141 0.70 -10.41 25.68
C ARG A 141 0.09 -11.29 24.60
N LYS A 142 0.97 -11.86 23.78
CA LYS A 142 0.61 -12.97 22.88
C LYS A 142 -0.05 -14.09 23.68
N GLY A 143 -1.15 -14.63 23.15
CA GLY A 143 -1.97 -15.67 23.77
C GLY A 143 -3.09 -15.14 24.66
N ASP A 144 -3.17 -13.83 24.91
CA ASP A 144 -4.35 -13.24 25.56
C ASP A 144 -5.56 -13.38 24.65
N ARG A 145 -6.71 -13.71 25.23
CA ARG A 145 -7.98 -13.72 24.52
C ARG A 145 -8.67 -12.37 24.66
N LEU A 146 -9.10 -11.80 23.53
CA LEU A 146 -9.95 -10.62 23.48
C LEU A 146 -11.40 -11.08 23.37
N HIS A 147 -12.24 -10.76 24.36
CA HIS A 147 -13.65 -11.19 24.37
C HIS A 147 -14.63 -10.02 24.21
N THR A 148 -14.26 -8.79 24.59
CA THR A 148 -15.05 -7.58 24.30
C THR A 148 -14.21 -6.40 23.84
N VAL A 149 -14.80 -5.56 22.98
CA VAL A 149 -14.30 -4.23 22.58
C VAL A 149 -15.44 -3.24 22.74
N ASP A 150 -15.26 -2.21 23.56
CA ASP A 150 -16.28 -1.23 23.99
C ASP A 150 -17.59 -1.86 24.48
N GLY A 151 -17.47 -3.03 25.11
CA GLY A 151 -18.61 -3.80 25.61
C GLY A 151 -19.32 -4.66 24.56
N ALA A 152 -18.94 -4.58 23.29
CA ALA A 152 -19.42 -5.49 22.26
C ALA A 152 -18.63 -6.82 22.34
N GLU A 153 -19.33 -7.95 22.44
CA GLU A 153 -18.71 -9.28 22.33
C GLU A 153 -18.12 -9.48 20.94
N VAL A 154 -16.87 -9.95 20.89
CA VAL A 154 -16.12 -10.13 19.63
C VAL A 154 -15.92 -11.59 19.23
N ASP A 155 -16.24 -12.55 20.11
CA ASP A 155 -16.18 -13.96 19.76
C ASP A 155 -17.14 -14.29 18.61
N GLY A 156 -16.68 -15.11 17.68
CA GLY A 156 -17.43 -15.50 16.49
C GLY A 156 -17.45 -14.44 15.38
N ARG A 157 -17.07 -13.18 15.66
CA ARG A 157 -16.99 -12.14 14.62
C ARG A 157 -15.84 -12.38 13.65
N PRO A 158 -15.95 -11.92 12.39
CA PRO A 158 -14.81 -11.76 11.51
C PRO A 158 -13.71 -10.94 12.19
N VAL A 159 -12.45 -11.34 12.02
CA VAL A 159 -11.32 -10.62 12.63
C VAL A 159 -11.22 -9.18 12.12
N THR A 160 -11.67 -8.92 10.90
CA THR A 160 -11.74 -7.58 10.29
C THR A 160 -12.60 -6.62 11.10
N ASP A 161 -13.76 -7.09 11.55
CA ASP A 161 -14.71 -6.28 12.33
C ASP A 161 -14.11 -5.94 13.69
N VAL A 162 -13.39 -6.90 14.30
CA VAL A 162 -12.70 -6.70 15.57
C VAL A 162 -11.57 -5.68 15.43
N VAL A 163 -10.81 -5.75 14.33
CA VAL A 163 -9.77 -4.76 14.02
C VAL A 163 -10.37 -3.37 13.80
N ALA A 164 -11.51 -3.25 13.12
CA ALA A 164 -12.21 -1.98 12.94
C ALA A 164 -12.60 -1.37 14.28
N LEU A 165 -13.20 -2.15 15.19
CA LEU A 165 -13.53 -1.67 16.54
C LEU A 165 -12.30 -1.20 17.33
N LEU A 166 -11.17 -1.91 17.22
CA LEU A 166 -9.92 -1.53 17.88
C LEU A 166 -9.33 -0.23 17.33
N ARG A 167 -9.49 0.03 16.03
CA ARG A 167 -9.05 1.26 15.38
C ARG A 167 -9.99 2.44 15.63
N GLY A 168 -11.27 2.17 15.82
CA GLY A 168 -12.32 3.18 15.87
C GLY A 168 -12.94 3.40 14.49
N ASP A 169 -14.02 4.15 14.45
CA ASP A 169 -14.69 4.61 13.23
C ASP A 169 -14.54 6.13 13.05
N ALA A 170 -15.28 6.73 12.13
CA ALA A 170 -15.17 8.16 11.81
C ALA A 170 -15.27 9.09 13.04
N ASP A 171 -15.95 8.67 14.12
CA ASP A 171 -16.14 9.49 15.31
C ASP A 171 -15.06 9.28 16.38
N ASP A 172 -14.39 8.12 16.39
CA ASP A 172 -13.44 7.74 17.46
C ASP A 172 -12.11 7.12 16.97
N ALA A 173 -11.81 7.14 15.67
CA ALA A 173 -10.56 6.64 15.10
C ALA A 173 -9.34 7.53 15.40
N ALA A 174 -9.56 8.78 15.80
CA ALA A 174 -8.47 9.73 16.01
C ALA A 174 -7.52 9.31 17.13
N ALA A 175 -6.22 9.56 16.95
CA ALA A 175 -5.24 9.28 17.98
C ALA A 175 -5.57 10.06 19.25
N GLY A 176 -5.58 9.36 20.38
CA GLY A 176 -5.91 9.93 21.68
C GLY A 176 -7.32 9.65 22.18
N THR A 177 -8.20 9.08 21.37
CA THR A 177 -9.47 8.49 21.80
C THR A 177 -9.22 7.22 22.61
N THR A 178 -10.27 6.71 23.26
CA THR A 178 -10.15 5.55 24.15
C THR A 178 -10.98 4.37 23.67
N VAL A 179 -10.44 3.17 23.85
CA VAL A 179 -11.14 1.89 23.61
C VAL A 179 -11.05 1.01 24.86
N ARG A 180 -12.17 0.42 25.27
CA ARG A 180 -12.24 -0.49 26.41
C ARG A 180 -12.18 -1.93 25.95
N LEU A 181 -11.19 -2.67 26.43
CA LEU A 181 -10.98 -4.08 26.07
C LEU A 181 -11.32 -4.99 27.24
N GLY A 182 -12.04 -6.06 26.97
CA GLY A 182 -12.17 -7.21 27.85
C GLY A 182 -11.22 -8.31 27.42
N LEU A 183 -10.33 -8.72 28.34
CA LEU A 183 -9.26 -9.68 28.10
C LEU A 183 -9.34 -10.87 29.07
N GLU A 184 -8.81 -12.00 28.63
CA GLU A 184 -8.71 -13.23 29.42
C GLU A 184 -7.34 -13.90 29.21
N ARG A 185 -6.72 -14.37 30.30
CA ARG A 185 -5.47 -15.13 30.30
C ARG A 185 -5.57 -16.22 31.37
N GLY A 186 -5.69 -17.47 30.93
CA GLY A 186 -5.99 -18.58 31.84
C GLY A 186 -7.33 -18.35 32.53
N THR A 187 -7.35 -18.40 33.86
CA THR A 187 -8.58 -18.17 34.65
C THR A 187 -8.84 -16.69 34.98
N ARG A 188 -7.92 -15.79 34.62
CA ARG A 188 -8.05 -14.36 34.93
C ARG A 188 -8.73 -13.64 33.76
N ALA A 189 -9.87 -13.02 34.04
CA ALA A 189 -10.51 -12.06 33.16
C ALA A 189 -10.37 -10.64 33.73
N TRP A 190 -10.16 -9.64 32.87
CA TRP A 190 -10.09 -8.24 33.28
C TRP A 190 -10.49 -7.31 32.15
N ASN A 191 -10.90 -6.09 32.53
CA ASN A 191 -11.16 -5.00 31.61
C ASN A 191 -10.08 -3.93 31.76
N LEU A 192 -9.73 -3.28 30.67
CA LEU A 192 -8.87 -2.10 30.70
C LEU A 192 -9.24 -1.14 29.58
N THR A 193 -8.99 0.15 29.80
CA THR A 193 -9.17 1.18 28.78
C THR A 193 -7.81 1.57 28.25
N LEU A 194 -7.62 1.47 26.93
CA LEU A 194 -6.44 1.95 26.23
C LEU A 194 -6.75 3.27 25.55
N ARG A 195 -5.72 4.11 25.45
CA ARG A 195 -5.74 5.28 24.57
C ARG A 195 -5.15 4.89 23.23
N ARG A 196 -5.86 5.15 22.13
CA ARG A 196 -5.35 4.95 20.78
C ARG A 196 -4.16 5.88 20.55
N ALA A 197 -3.14 5.39 19.86
CA ALA A 197 -1.93 6.14 19.52
C ALA A 197 -1.61 5.91 18.04
N ARG A 198 -0.87 6.85 17.45
CA ARG A 198 -0.20 6.61 16.17
C ARG A 198 0.95 5.65 16.38
N LEU A 199 0.96 4.57 15.61
CA LEU A 199 1.90 3.47 15.72
C LEU A 199 2.55 3.21 14.37
N SER A 200 3.84 2.90 14.36
CA SER A 200 4.56 2.58 13.14
C SER A 200 4.29 1.14 12.68
N THR A 201 4.21 0.94 11.37
CA THR A 201 4.20 -0.37 10.73
C THR A 201 5.63 -0.82 10.46
N ASP A 202 5.95 -2.07 10.78
CA ASP A 202 7.23 -2.69 10.43
C ASP A 202 7.21 -3.06 8.93
N SER A 203 7.31 -2.07 8.04
CA SER A 203 7.19 -2.27 6.58
C SER A 203 8.39 -2.99 5.95
N VAL A 204 9.55 -2.93 6.61
CA VAL A 204 10.78 -3.63 6.20
C VAL A 204 11.26 -4.51 7.35
N THR A 205 11.52 -5.78 7.05
CA THR A 205 12.13 -6.72 8.01
C THR A 205 13.41 -7.32 7.43
N VAL A 206 14.43 -7.43 8.27
CA VAL A 206 15.74 -7.96 7.90
C VAL A 206 16.02 -9.22 8.71
N GLN A 207 16.33 -10.31 8.02
CA GLN A 207 16.62 -11.60 8.64
C GLN A 207 17.90 -12.18 8.05
N LYS A 208 18.67 -12.89 8.88
CA LYS A 208 19.80 -13.70 8.41
C LYS A 208 19.30 -15.09 8.12
N ALA A 209 19.49 -15.56 6.89
CA ALA A 209 19.19 -16.92 6.47
C ALA A 209 20.45 -17.81 6.57
N ALA A 210 20.31 -19.07 6.18
CA ALA A 210 21.42 -20.01 6.13
C ALA A 210 22.54 -19.49 5.21
N GLY A 211 23.80 -19.83 5.52
CA GLY A 211 24.95 -19.41 4.71
C GLY A 211 25.29 -17.91 4.79
N GLY A 212 24.68 -17.16 5.71
CA GLY A 212 24.98 -15.73 5.91
C GLY A 212 24.23 -14.78 4.97
N VAL A 213 23.34 -15.30 4.12
CA VAL A 213 22.49 -14.51 3.23
C VAL A 213 21.61 -13.55 4.05
N THR A 214 21.54 -12.31 3.59
CA THR A 214 20.66 -11.29 4.20
C THR A 214 19.35 -11.23 3.42
N VAL A 215 18.24 -11.58 4.08
CA VAL A 215 16.90 -11.49 3.52
C VAL A 215 16.26 -10.19 3.97
N ILE A 216 15.98 -9.31 3.02
CA ILE A 216 15.30 -8.03 3.24
C ILE A 216 13.90 -8.17 2.67
N ARG A 217 12.90 -8.30 3.54
CA ARG A 217 11.50 -8.35 3.12
C ARG A 217 10.88 -6.97 3.22
N ILE A 218 10.29 -6.51 2.12
CA ILE A 218 9.54 -5.25 2.05
C ILE A 218 8.06 -5.61 1.90
N ALA A 219 7.26 -5.36 2.93
CA ALA A 219 5.82 -5.62 2.91
C ALA A 219 5.04 -4.53 2.16
N ALA A 220 5.49 -3.28 2.24
CA ALA A 220 4.93 -2.13 1.54
C ALA A 220 5.98 -1.01 1.45
N PHE A 221 5.87 -0.14 0.45
CA PHE A 221 6.72 1.05 0.30
C PHE A 221 6.13 2.23 1.07
N THR A 222 6.37 2.23 2.38
CA THR A 222 6.01 3.35 3.26
C THR A 222 7.17 4.32 3.40
N LYS A 223 6.90 5.53 3.88
CA LYS A 223 7.91 6.57 4.10
C LYS A 223 9.09 6.04 4.92
N GLY A 224 10.31 6.28 4.42
CA GLY A 224 11.56 5.83 5.02
C GLY A 224 11.93 4.37 4.76
N SER A 225 11.06 3.56 4.14
CA SER A 225 11.36 2.15 3.85
C SER A 225 12.61 1.99 2.97
N GLY A 226 12.82 2.86 1.99
CA GLY A 226 14.00 2.83 1.13
C GLY A 226 15.30 3.07 1.89
N ASP A 227 15.31 3.95 2.89
CA ASP A 227 16.49 4.21 3.72
C ASP A 227 16.80 3.06 4.68
N VAL A 228 15.76 2.40 5.19
CA VAL A 228 15.92 1.15 5.96
C VAL A 228 16.58 0.08 5.09
N VAL A 229 16.13 -0.08 3.85
CA VAL A 229 16.74 -1.04 2.90
C VAL A 229 18.19 -0.66 2.59
N ARG A 230 18.49 0.60 2.27
CA ARG A 230 19.87 1.07 2.04
C ARG A 230 20.77 0.76 3.23
N THR A 231 20.27 0.94 4.44
CA THR A 231 21.02 0.63 5.67
C THR A 231 21.23 -0.87 5.82
N ALA A 232 20.20 -1.68 5.60
CA ALA A 232 20.29 -3.13 5.65
C ALA A 232 21.29 -3.69 4.62
N VAL A 233 21.31 -3.15 3.41
CA VAL A 233 22.29 -3.54 2.36
C VAL A 233 23.72 -3.18 2.78
N ARG A 234 23.96 -1.98 3.33
CA ARG A 234 25.28 -1.59 3.85
C ARG A 234 25.76 -2.45 5.02
N GLN A 235 24.83 -2.93 5.84
CA GLN A 235 25.11 -3.76 7.01
C GLN A 235 25.16 -5.26 6.69
N ALA A 236 24.78 -5.66 5.47
CA ALA A 236 24.86 -7.04 5.03
C ALA A 236 26.32 -7.52 5.07
N PRO A 237 26.60 -8.76 5.54
CA PRO A 237 27.97 -9.26 5.60
C PRO A 237 28.65 -9.23 4.22
N ALA A 238 29.93 -8.85 4.20
CA ALA A 238 30.74 -8.96 2.99
C ALA A 238 30.84 -10.43 2.54
N GLY A 239 30.93 -10.66 1.23
CA GLY A 239 30.99 -12.01 0.65
C GLY A 239 29.71 -12.85 0.81
N THR A 240 28.57 -12.21 1.09
CA THR A 240 27.26 -12.89 1.14
C THR A 240 26.26 -12.18 0.25
N GLY A 241 25.31 -12.93 -0.31
CA GLY A 241 24.25 -12.40 -1.16
C GLY A 241 23.09 -11.77 -0.38
N VAL A 242 22.26 -11.01 -1.10
CA VAL A 242 21.00 -10.45 -0.60
C VAL A 242 19.83 -11.09 -1.33
N VAL A 243 18.80 -11.46 -0.57
CA VAL A 243 17.47 -11.76 -1.09
C VAL A 243 16.57 -10.58 -0.77
N LEU A 244 16.00 -9.96 -1.80
CA LEU A 244 14.98 -8.93 -1.68
C LEU A 244 13.60 -9.58 -1.84
N ASP A 245 12.85 -9.74 -0.75
CA ASP A 245 11.54 -10.39 -0.76
C ASP A 245 10.40 -9.37 -0.91
N LEU A 246 9.79 -9.37 -2.09
CA LEU A 246 8.67 -8.49 -2.49
C LEU A 246 7.35 -9.25 -2.62
N ARG A 247 7.28 -10.50 -2.15
CA ARG A 247 6.08 -11.33 -2.19
C ARG A 247 4.96 -10.71 -1.34
N GLY A 248 3.77 -10.63 -1.93
CA GLY A 248 2.60 -9.98 -1.31
C GLY A 248 2.70 -8.46 -1.15
N ASN A 249 3.73 -7.81 -1.69
CA ASN A 249 3.89 -6.36 -1.61
C ASN A 249 3.04 -5.66 -2.68
N SER A 250 1.97 -5.00 -2.25
CA SER A 250 1.03 -4.31 -3.15
C SER A 250 1.53 -2.95 -3.70
N GLY A 251 2.76 -2.54 -3.37
CA GLY A 251 3.35 -1.27 -3.76
C GLY A 251 3.40 -0.26 -2.62
N GLY A 252 3.07 1.00 -2.94
CA GLY A 252 3.17 2.15 -2.03
C GLY A 252 3.87 3.33 -2.72
N LEU A 253 4.62 4.12 -1.97
CA LEU A 253 5.32 5.30 -2.45
C LEU A 253 6.37 4.95 -3.51
N VAL A 254 6.23 5.54 -4.69
CA VAL A 254 7.18 5.37 -5.81
C VAL A 254 8.57 5.87 -5.45
N THR A 255 8.64 6.98 -4.71
CA THR A 255 9.90 7.56 -4.25
C THR A 255 10.68 6.57 -3.40
N GLU A 256 10.01 5.81 -2.54
CA GLU A 256 10.63 4.78 -1.70
C GLU A 256 11.11 3.56 -2.50
N ALA A 257 10.36 3.18 -3.54
CA ALA A 257 10.81 2.15 -4.48
C ALA A 257 12.05 2.62 -5.28
N VAL A 258 12.10 3.89 -5.70
CA VAL A 258 13.28 4.49 -6.36
C VAL A 258 14.47 4.54 -5.40
N THR A 259 14.29 5.01 -4.16
CA THR A 259 15.34 5.01 -3.13
C THR A 259 15.84 3.60 -2.83
N THR A 260 14.93 2.61 -2.85
CA THR A 260 15.30 1.19 -2.72
C THR A 260 16.12 0.71 -3.91
N ALA A 261 15.76 1.11 -5.15
CA ALA A 261 16.56 0.80 -6.34
C ALA A 261 17.97 1.40 -6.22
N SER A 262 18.11 2.62 -5.69
CA SER A 262 19.40 3.27 -5.41
C SER A 262 20.27 2.51 -4.40
N ALA A 263 19.72 1.56 -3.62
CA ALA A 263 20.53 0.69 -2.76
C ALA A 263 21.36 -0.33 -3.57
N PHE A 264 20.90 -0.67 -4.77
CA PHE A 264 21.44 -1.75 -5.61
C PHE A 264 21.98 -1.27 -6.97
N LEU A 265 21.75 0.00 -7.31
CA LEU A 265 22.15 0.60 -8.58
C LEU A 265 23.10 1.77 -8.34
N ASP A 266 24.05 1.97 -9.25
CA ASP A 266 24.91 3.16 -9.28
C ASP A 266 24.37 4.18 -10.28
N GLY A 267 23.18 4.71 -9.98
CA GLY A 267 22.46 5.63 -10.84
C GLY A 267 21.76 4.99 -12.06
N GLY A 268 21.22 5.85 -12.91
CA GLY A 268 20.54 5.47 -14.15
C GLY A 268 19.02 5.30 -14.02
N LEU A 269 18.38 5.00 -15.16
CA LEU A 269 16.92 4.92 -15.27
C LEU A 269 16.35 3.76 -14.45
N VAL A 270 15.35 4.05 -13.62
CA VAL A 270 14.54 3.08 -12.87
C VAL A 270 13.22 2.83 -13.60
N ALA A 271 12.53 3.88 -14.01
CA ALA A 271 11.30 3.77 -14.78
C ALA A 271 11.00 5.07 -15.52
N THR A 272 10.18 4.98 -16.57
CA THR A 272 9.51 6.14 -17.14
C THR A 272 8.03 6.09 -16.83
N TYR A 273 7.39 7.24 -16.75
CA TYR A 273 5.93 7.33 -16.63
C TYR A 273 5.41 8.49 -17.47
N ASP A 274 4.18 8.38 -17.94
CA ASP A 274 3.48 9.48 -18.59
C ASP A 274 2.34 9.98 -17.71
N VAL A 275 2.11 11.29 -17.75
CA VAL A 275 0.95 11.96 -17.15
C VAL A 275 0.35 12.83 -18.24
N ASN A 276 -0.87 12.52 -18.67
CA ASN A 276 -1.57 13.25 -19.74
C ASN A 276 -0.70 13.44 -21.00
N GLY A 277 0.00 12.38 -21.43
CA GLY A 277 0.88 12.38 -22.60
C GLY A 277 2.26 13.01 -22.37
N ARG A 278 2.54 13.55 -21.19
CA ARG A 278 3.85 14.12 -20.84
C ARG A 278 4.73 13.08 -20.15
N GLN A 279 5.74 12.59 -20.86
CA GLN A 279 6.71 11.64 -20.32
C GLN A 279 7.62 12.25 -19.24
N ARG A 280 7.96 11.41 -18.27
CA ARG A 280 8.83 11.67 -17.12
C ARG A 280 9.67 10.43 -16.86
N ALA A 281 10.82 10.63 -16.23
CA ALA A 281 11.78 9.58 -15.92
C ALA A 281 12.18 9.65 -14.45
N LEU A 282 12.27 8.48 -13.82
CA LEU A 282 12.73 8.27 -12.46
C LEU A 282 14.12 7.64 -12.53
N HIS A 283 15.06 8.21 -11.79
CA HIS A 283 16.45 7.77 -11.77
C HIS A 283 16.85 7.35 -10.36
N ALA A 284 17.69 6.32 -10.29
CA ALA A 284 18.36 5.96 -9.06
C ALA A 284 19.46 6.99 -8.76
N ASP A 285 19.77 7.14 -7.48
CA ASP A 285 20.96 7.85 -7.03
C ASP A 285 22.21 6.97 -7.24
N SER A 286 23.36 7.61 -7.32
CA SER A 286 24.66 6.92 -7.36
C SER A 286 25.10 6.40 -6.00
N GLY A 287 26.02 5.43 -5.99
CA GLY A 287 26.65 4.86 -4.79
C GLY A 287 25.92 3.65 -4.20
N GLY A 288 25.03 3.01 -4.95
CA GLY A 288 24.44 1.72 -4.58
C GLY A 288 25.42 0.56 -4.72
N ASP A 289 25.10 -0.56 -4.06
CA ASP A 289 25.90 -1.78 -4.15
C ASP A 289 25.55 -2.54 -5.44
N THR A 290 26.45 -2.48 -6.42
CA THR A 290 26.26 -3.10 -7.74
C THR A 290 26.94 -4.46 -7.87
N THR A 291 27.75 -4.89 -6.88
CA THR A 291 28.60 -6.07 -7.00
C THR A 291 28.09 -7.25 -6.19
N ARG A 292 27.38 -7.02 -5.08
CA ARG A 292 26.86 -8.11 -4.25
C ARG A 292 25.82 -8.94 -5.02
N PRO A 293 25.87 -10.29 -4.97
CA PRO A 293 24.82 -11.12 -5.55
C PRO A 293 23.44 -10.76 -5.01
N LEU A 294 22.46 -10.62 -5.91
CA LEU A 294 21.10 -10.17 -5.58
C LEU A 294 20.06 -11.04 -6.29
N VAL A 295 19.10 -11.53 -5.52
CA VAL A 295 17.88 -12.17 -6.02
C VAL A 295 16.67 -11.42 -5.51
N ALA A 296 15.70 -11.15 -6.38
CA ALA A 296 14.41 -10.59 -6.01
C ALA A 296 13.34 -11.69 -6.01
N LEU A 297 12.63 -11.87 -4.90
CA LEU A 297 11.49 -12.78 -4.81
C LEU A 297 10.19 -12.03 -5.08
N VAL A 298 9.37 -12.59 -5.96
CA VAL A 298 8.09 -11.99 -6.36
C VAL A 298 6.96 -13.03 -6.42
N ASP A 299 5.72 -12.56 -6.35
CA ASP A 299 4.54 -13.39 -6.59
C ASP A 299 3.40 -12.58 -7.21
N GLY A 300 2.25 -13.22 -7.43
CA GLY A 300 1.03 -12.55 -7.93
C GLY A 300 0.48 -11.44 -7.02
N GLY A 301 0.99 -11.29 -5.79
CA GLY A 301 0.69 -10.18 -4.88
C GLY A 301 1.67 -9.00 -5.02
N THR A 302 2.82 -9.19 -5.67
CA THR A 302 3.75 -8.11 -6.03
C THR A 302 3.08 -7.18 -7.05
N MET A 303 2.94 -5.89 -6.72
CA MET A 303 2.16 -4.94 -7.52
C MET A 303 2.79 -3.53 -7.56
N SER A 304 2.49 -2.77 -8.63
CA SER A 304 2.69 -1.31 -8.68
C SER A 304 4.15 -0.90 -8.42
N ALA A 305 4.45 -0.06 -7.42
CA ALA A 305 5.82 0.34 -7.07
C ALA A 305 6.77 -0.85 -6.86
N ALA A 306 6.29 -2.00 -6.38
CA ALA A 306 7.08 -3.22 -6.26
C ALA A 306 7.44 -3.83 -7.63
N GLU A 307 6.52 -3.78 -8.59
CA GLU A 307 6.76 -4.20 -9.98
C GLU A 307 7.71 -3.23 -10.70
N LEU A 308 7.62 -1.93 -10.39
CA LEU A 308 8.53 -0.90 -10.88
C LEU A 308 9.97 -1.20 -10.43
N LEU A 309 10.19 -1.46 -9.14
CA LEU A 309 11.49 -1.85 -8.61
C LEU A 309 11.98 -3.17 -9.22
N THR A 310 11.11 -4.18 -9.28
CA THR A 310 11.43 -5.50 -9.86
C THR A 310 11.88 -5.35 -11.31
N GLY A 311 11.10 -4.65 -12.14
CA GLY A 311 11.42 -4.43 -13.54
C GLY A 311 12.70 -3.61 -13.73
N ALA A 312 12.97 -2.64 -12.86
CA ALA A 312 14.20 -1.86 -12.89
C ALA A 312 15.44 -2.73 -12.62
N LEU A 313 15.39 -3.58 -11.60
CA LEU A 313 16.50 -4.47 -11.25
C LEU A 313 16.70 -5.56 -12.31
N GLN A 314 15.61 -6.12 -12.84
CA GLN A 314 15.64 -7.16 -13.87
C GLN A 314 16.19 -6.63 -15.19
N ASP A 315 15.63 -5.53 -15.71
CA ASP A 315 16.02 -4.99 -17.03
C ASP A 315 17.47 -4.49 -17.07
N ARG A 316 18.01 -4.15 -15.89
CA ARG A 316 19.40 -3.72 -15.74
C ARG A 316 20.34 -4.88 -15.44
N GLY A 317 19.86 -6.12 -15.44
CA GLY A 317 20.63 -7.31 -15.11
C GLY A 317 21.20 -7.30 -13.68
N ARG A 318 20.60 -6.51 -12.78
CA ARG A 318 21.10 -6.32 -11.42
C ARG A 318 20.66 -7.43 -10.47
N ALA A 319 19.46 -7.95 -10.65
CA ALA A 319 18.92 -9.04 -9.86
C ALA A 319 18.40 -10.16 -10.76
N VAL A 320 18.53 -11.40 -10.31
CA VAL A 320 17.72 -12.50 -10.85
C VAL A 320 16.37 -12.48 -10.13
N VAL A 321 15.28 -12.43 -10.89
CA VAL A 321 13.92 -12.45 -10.37
C VAL A 321 13.43 -13.89 -10.29
N VAL A 322 13.02 -14.33 -9.11
CA VAL A 322 12.57 -15.70 -8.83
C VAL A 322 11.18 -15.65 -8.22
N GLY A 323 10.26 -16.51 -8.65
CA GLY A 323 8.91 -16.56 -8.08
C GLY A 323 7.84 -16.84 -9.11
N SER A 324 6.70 -16.15 -9.04
CA SER A 324 5.64 -16.22 -10.05
C SER A 324 5.37 -14.84 -10.65
N ARG A 325 4.69 -14.81 -11.81
CA ARG A 325 4.34 -13.57 -12.50
C ARG A 325 3.61 -12.60 -11.56
N THR A 326 4.04 -11.35 -11.56
CA THR A 326 3.47 -10.28 -10.73
C THR A 326 2.09 -9.83 -11.23
N PHE A 327 1.43 -8.98 -10.44
CA PHE A 327 0.03 -8.65 -10.62
C PHE A 327 -0.32 -7.92 -11.93
N GLY A 328 0.54 -7.01 -12.39
CA GLY A 328 0.35 -6.24 -13.61
C GLY A 328 -0.42 -4.94 -13.46
N LYS A 329 -0.18 -4.18 -12.38
CA LYS A 329 -0.72 -2.82 -12.25
C LYS A 329 0.31 -1.82 -12.76
N GLY A 330 0.15 -1.41 -14.02
CA GLY A 330 1.09 -0.51 -14.72
C GLY A 330 0.65 0.95 -14.76
N SER A 331 -0.45 1.30 -14.08
CA SER A 331 -1.06 2.63 -14.10
C SER A 331 -0.45 3.57 -13.05
N VAL A 332 -0.42 4.86 -13.37
CA VAL A 332 -0.10 5.94 -12.44
C VAL A 332 -1.40 6.61 -12.03
N GLN A 333 -1.61 6.75 -10.73
CA GLN A 333 -2.79 7.41 -10.19
C GLN A 333 -2.40 8.73 -9.56
N MET A 334 -3.27 9.73 -9.70
CA MET A 334 -3.08 11.05 -9.11
C MET A 334 -4.29 11.41 -8.25
N PRO A 335 -4.07 11.82 -6.99
CA PRO A 335 -5.15 12.27 -6.13
C PRO A 335 -5.55 13.71 -6.49
N SER A 336 -6.85 13.99 -6.40
CA SER A 336 -7.38 15.34 -6.49
C SER A 336 -8.47 15.60 -5.48
N ARG A 337 -8.24 16.64 -4.70
CA ARG A 337 -9.16 17.10 -3.67
C ARG A 337 -10.36 17.78 -4.32
N LEU A 338 -11.54 17.39 -3.86
CA LEU A 338 -12.83 17.89 -4.29
C LEU A 338 -13.31 18.99 -3.33
N PRO A 339 -14.33 19.78 -3.72
CA PRO A 339 -14.75 20.94 -2.94
C PRO A 339 -15.24 20.63 -1.50
N ASP A 340 -15.70 19.41 -1.24
CA ASP A 340 -16.14 18.93 0.10
C ASP A 340 -15.02 18.26 0.91
N GLY A 341 -13.77 18.30 0.43
CA GLY A 341 -12.62 17.67 1.09
C GLY A 341 -12.41 16.19 0.74
N SER A 342 -13.38 15.55 0.05
CA SER A 342 -13.19 14.21 -0.51
C SER A 342 -12.09 14.20 -1.59
N VAL A 343 -11.55 13.03 -1.91
CA VAL A 343 -10.43 12.88 -2.83
C VAL A 343 -10.75 11.86 -3.91
N ALA A 344 -10.64 12.25 -5.17
CA ALA A 344 -10.69 11.33 -6.30
C ALA A 344 -9.26 10.91 -6.70
N GLU A 345 -8.98 9.62 -6.74
CA GLU A 345 -7.74 9.07 -7.28
C GLU A 345 -7.99 8.47 -8.65
N LEU A 346 -7.37 9.07 -9.67
CA LEU A 346 -7.66 8.75 -11.07
C LEU A 346 -6.40 8.34 -11.81
N THR A 347 -6.53 7.40 -12.73
CA THR A 347 -5.47 6.99 -13.63
C THR A 347 -5.12 8.14 -14.58
N VAL A 348 -3.88 8.61 -14.54
CA VAL A 348 -3.38 9.72 -15.37
C VAL A 348 -2.37 9.30 -16.44
N GLY A 349 -1.98 8.03 -16.41
CA GLY A 349 -1.09 7.45 -17.41
C GLY A 349 -0.51 6.12 -16.95
N HIS A 350 0.58 5.71 -17.59
CA HIS A 350 1.22 4.41 -17.35
C HIS A 350 2.73 4.56 -17.15
N TYR A 351 3.31 3.62 -16.40
CA TYR A 351 4.76 3.51 -16.31
C TYR A 351 5.30 2.37 -17.18
N ARG A 352 6.58 2.50 -17.51
CA ARG A 352 7.37 1.51 -18.26
C ARG A 352 8.69 1.29 -17.55
N THR A 353 9.16 0.06 -17.58
CA THR A 353 10.48 -0.34 -17.03
C THR A 353 11.61 0.25 -17.90
N PRO A 354 12.89 0.13 -17.50
CA PRO A 354 14.01 0.70 -18.26
C PRO A 354 14.14 0.20 -19.70
N SER A 355 13.75 -1.05 -19.98
CA SER A 355 13.72 -1.59 -21.36
C SER A 355 12.53 -1.08 -22.20
N GLY A 356 11.64 -0.28 -21.62
CA GLY A 356 10.41 0.19 -22.26
C GLY A 356 9.22 -0.77 -22.15
N ARG A 357 9.35 -1.87 -21.39
CA ARG A 357 8.26 -2.84 -21.18
C ARG A 357 7.11 -2.20 -20.40
N GLY A 358 5.90 -2.31 -20.95
CA GLY A 358 4.66 -1.96 -20.24
C GLY A 358 4.25 -3.09 -19.28
N VAL A 359 3.85 -2.72 -18.07
CA VAL A 359 3.49 -3.66 -17.00
C VAL A 359 1.97 -3.91 -16.92
N ASP A 360 1.16 -2.96 -17.38
CA ASP A 360 -0.30 -2.99 -17.20
C ASP A 360 -0.95 -4.22 -17.88
N GLY A 361 -1.70 -4.99 -17.09
CA GLY A 361 -2.34 -6.24 -17.50
C GLY A 361 -1.40 -7.41 -17.78
N ARG A 362 -0.08 -7.22 -17.69
CA ARG A 362 0.93 -8.23 -18.02
C ARG A 362 1.76 -8.67 -16.82
N GLY A 363 2.09 -7.74 -15.93
CA GLY A 363 3.04 -7.97 -14.85
C GLY A 363 4.48 -8.07 -15.36
N ILE A 364 5.35 -8.46 -14.44
CA ILE A 364 6.74 -8.85 -14.65
C ILE A 364 6.80 -10.37 -14.57
N THR A 365 7.32 -10.99 -15.63
CA THR A 365 7.63 -12.42 -15.64
C THR A 365 8.95 -12.64 -14.92
N PRO A 366 9.04 -13.56 -13.94
CA PRO A 366 10.31 -13.88 -13.29
C PRO A 366 11.29 -14.52 -14.27
N ASP A 367 12.58 -14.42 -13.97
CA ASP A 367 13.62 -15.13 -14.73
C ASP A 367 13.59 -16.63 -14.44
N LEU A 368 13.14 -17.01 -13.24
CA LEU A 368 12.97 -18.39 -12.82
C LEU A 368 11.66 -18.58 -12.05
N ASP A 369 10.78 -19.41 -12.60
CA ASP A 369 9.52 -19.76 -11.96
C ASP A 369 9.75 -20.58 -10.67
N ALA A 370 9.01 -20.23 -9.62
CA ALA A 370 9.06 -20.83 -8.30
C ALA A 370 7.78 -20.53 -7.50
N ASP A 371 6.94 -21.55 -7.33
CA ASP A 371 5.76 -21.44 -6.45
C ASP A 371 6.13 -21.86 -5.02
N ASP A 372 6.44 -23.14 -4.83
CA ASP A 372 6.90 -23.67 -3.53
C ASP A 372 8.43 -23.56 -3.39
N GLY A 373 8.88 -23.19 -2.18
CA GLY A 373 10.31 -23.14 -1.86
C GLY A 373 11.08 -22.03 -2.58
N ALA A 374 10.41 -20.94 -2.96
CA ALA A 374 11.03 -19.81 -3.68
C ALA A 374 12.28 -19.26 -2.97
N LEU A 375 12.28 -19.21 -1.63
CA LEU A 375 13.44 -18.78 -0.85
C LEU A 375 14.62 -19.74 -1.00
N GLN A 376 14.40 -21.05 -0.88
CA GLN A 376 15.45 -22.06 -1.06
C GLN A 376 16.02 -22.02 -2.48
N ARG A 377 15.15 -21.77 -3.47
CA ARG A 377 15.58 -21.58 -4.86
C ARG A 377 16.40 -20.30 -5.03
N ALA A 378 16.01 -19.20 -4.41
CA ALA A 378 16.80 -17.96 -4.40
C ALA A 378 18.18 -18.16 -3.74
N GLU A 379 18.26 -18.87 -2.62
CA GLU A 379 19.53 -19.23 -1.98
C GLU A 379 20.40 -20.08 -2.92
N THR A 380 19.79 -21.03 -3.65
CA THR A 380 20.49 -21.84 -4.66
C THR A 380 21.03 -20.96 -5.80
N VAL A 381 20.22 -20.04 -6.32
CA VAL A 381 20.65 -19.08 -7.35
C VAL A 381 21.81 -18.23 -6.85
N LEU A 382 21.71 -17.68 -5.64
CA LEU A 382 22.78 -16.88 -5.03
C LEU A 382 24.10 -17.67 -4.92
N SER A 383 24.05 -18.97 -4.57
CA SER A 383 25.25 -19.81 -4.51
C SER A 383 25.95 -19.98 -5.87
N GLY A 384 25.19 -19.88 -6.97
CA GLY A 384 25.70 -19.98 -8.34
C GLY A 384 26.15 -18.64 -8.93
N LEU A 385 25.69 -17.51 -8.39
CA LEU A 385 26.10 -16.17 -8.84
C LEU A 385 27.54 -15.81 -8.43
N GLY A 386 28.13 -16.54 -7.48
CA GLY A 386 29.52 -16.40 -7.04
C GLY A 386 29.82 -15.08 -6.32
N ASP A 387 30.96 -15.01 -5.63
CA ASP A 387 31.48 -13.72 -5.18
C ASP A 387 31.98 -12.93 -6.40
N PRO A 388 31.82 -11.60 -6.44
CA PRO A 388 32.47 -10.79 -7.46
C PRO A 388 33.98 -11.03 -7.37
N SER A 389 34.52 -11.65 -8.42
CA SER A 389 35.94 -11.98 -8.59
C SER A 389 36.83 -10.76 -8.55
#